data_AF-A0A9N9M0Q1-F1
#
_entry.id   AF-A0A9N9M0Q1-F1
#
_cell.length_a   1.000
_cell.length_b   1.000
_cell.length_c   1.000
_cell.angle_alpha   90.00
_cell.angle_beta   90.00
_cell.angle_gamma   90.00
#
_symmetry.space_group_name_H-M   'P 1'
#
loop_
_entity.id
_entity.type
_entity.pdbx_description
1 polymer ?
#
loop_
_entity_poly.entity_id
_entity_poly.type
_entity_poly.pdbx_seq_one_letter_code
_entity_poly.pdbx_strand_id
1 'polypeptide(L)'
;MNPLRPIIQSYHGKVLRRYIRKDLNARFAEVKKKRFSLSPPDVGTKGPSSAISLAIDAFFQEKKIEEVSETTELNEDFAATVSHQIRLFLFAGTDTTSSTLAFVYHLLAKHPEVVFRLREEHDQVFGPDPSSVSSLLKAKPTLINQCLYTLAVIKETLRIYPPATNLRQGITGVSLPALNGQLLPTEGLFIIINHQAIHQNPRVWKRANEFLPERWLVSSDHELYPPAGAYRPFDIGSRACIGQTLSLIEMRIALIMTCRTFDSKPAYDEWDRIRARNAGWWTKIDGMLGFGVMNEVRGDRAYQTEKAGTHPSDGYPCRVSLLGCGLSGKKYHIQSASGIKR
;
A
#
# COMPACT_ATOMS: atom_id res chain seq x y z
N MET A 1 -17.65 -12.99 -20.09
CA MET A 1 -16.26 -13.19 -19.62
C MET A 1 -15.32 -13.04 -20.81
N ASN A 2 -14.19 -12.33 -20.68
CA ASN A 2 -13.24 -12.13 -21.78
C ASN A 2 -12.55 -13.47 -22.15
N PRO A 3 -12.68 -13.98 -23.39
CA PRO A 3 -12.13 -15.28 -23.81
C PRO A 3 -10.59 -15.30 -23.85
N LEU A 4 -9.94 -14.14 -23.95
CA LEU A 4 -8.47 -14.04 -23.90
C LEU A 4 -7.92 -14.13 -22.47
N ARG A 5 -8.77 -14.02 -21.44
CA ARG A 5 -8.34 -14.00 -20.03
C ARG A 5 -7.45 -15.19 -19.64
N PRO A 6 -7.77 -16.45 -19.99
CA PRO A 6 -6.92 -17.59 -19.64
C PRO A 6 -5.54 -17.53 -20.33
N ILE A 7 -5.50 -17.07 -21.58
CA ILE A 7 -4.26 -16.92 -22.36
C ILE A 7 -3.37 -15.85 -21.73
N ILE A 8 -3.94 -14.68 -21.42
CA ILE A 8 -3.26 -13.56 -20.77
C ILE A 8 -2.73 -13.98 -19.39
N GLN A 9 -3.55 -14.64 -18.58
CA GLN A 9 -3.15 -15.14 -17.27
C GLN A 9 -2.03 -16.17 -17.36
N SER A 10 -2.09 -17.08 -18.34
CA SER A 10 -1.04 -18.07 -18.60
C SER A 10 0.28 -17.41 -19.02
N TYR A 11 0.22 -16.45 -19.94
CA TYR A 11 1.39 -15.70 -20.40
C TYR A 11 2.07 -14.95 -19.24
N HIS A 12 1.36 -14.07 -18.53
CA HIS A 12 1.93 -13.32 -17.42
C HIS A 12 2.32 -14.21 -16.25
N GLY A 13 1.59 -15.31 -16.02
CA GLY A 13 1.97 -16.32 -15.04
C GLY A 13 3.32 -16.97 -15.35
N LYS A 14 3.58 -17.31 -16.62
CA LYS A 14 4.88 -17.84 -17.07
C LYS A 14 5.99 -16.80 -16.97
N VAL A 15 5.75 -15.56 -17.36
CA VAL A 15 6.72 -14.46 -17.26
C VAL A 15 7.16 -14.25 -15.82
N LEU A 16 6.20 -14.11 -14.90
CA LEU A 16 6.51 -13.86 -13.49
C LEU A 16 7.18 -15.07 -12.83
N ARG A 17 6.73 -16.29 -13.15
CA ARG A 17 7.37 -17.52 -12.65
C ARG A 17 8.84 -17.60 -13.07
N ARG A 18 9.16 -17.28 -14.33
CA ARG A 18 10.55 -17.27 -14.82
C ARG A 18 11.41 -16.27 -14.06
N TYR A 19 10.89 -15.06 -13.81
CA TYR A 19 11.60 -14.04 -13.06
C TYR A 19 11.87 -14.48 -11.62
N ILE A 20 10.85 -14.95 -10.91
CA ILE A 20 10.97 -15.39 -9.50
C ILE A 20 11.89 -16.61 -9.39
N ARG A 21 11.77 -17.60 -10.29
CA ARG A 21 12.64 -18.79 -10.26
C ARG A 21 14.10 -18.45 -10.54
N LYS A 22 14.37 -17.49 -11.42
CA LYS A 22 15.74 -17.02 -11.66
C LYS A 22 16.35 -16.44 -10.38
N ASP A 23 15.64 -15.56 -9.69
CA ASP A 23 16.14 -14.94 -8.45
C ASP A 23 16.24 -15.98 -7.32
N LEU A 24 15.24 -16.85 -7.16
CA LEU A 24 15.25 -17.92 -6.17
C LEU A 24 16.46 -18.86 -6.33
N ASN A 25 16.75 -19.29 -7.56
CA ASN A 25 17.91 -20.15 -7.82
C ASN A 25 19.23 -19.42 -7.53
N ALA A 26 19.32 -18.12 -7.84
CA ALA A 26 20.49 -17.32 -7.52
C ALA A 26 20.71 -17.20 -6.00
N ARG A 27 19.64 -16.91 -5.24
CA ARG A 27 19.70 -16.84 -3.77
C ARG A 27 20.01 -18.19 -3.13
N PHE A 28 19.47 -19.28 -3.69
CA PHE A 28 19.79 -20.63 -3.23
C PHE A 28 21.27 -20.96 -3.44
N ALA A 29 21.84 -20.62 -4.59
CA ALA A 29 23.26 -20.80 -4.86
C ALA A 29 24.14 -19.97 -3.90
N GLU A 30 23.74 -18.73 -3.58
CA GLU A 30 24.43 -17.89 -2.59
C GLU A 30 24.40 -18.51 -1.18
N VAL A 31 23.23 -18.98 -0.71
CA VAL A 31 23.08 -19.62 0.61
C VAL A 31 23.89 -20.90 0.68
N LYS A 32 23.85 -21.72 -0.37
CA LYS A 32 24.64 -22.95 -0.50
C LYS A 32 26.13 -22.67 -0.42
N LYS A 33 26.63 -21.67 -1.17
CA LYS A 33 28.04 -21.27 -1.11
C LYS A 33 28.46 -20.81 0.29
N LYS A 34 27.61 -20.03 0.97
CA LYS A 34 27.88 -19.57 2.34
C LYS A 34 27.93 -20.70 3.36
N ARG A 35 27.07 -21.71 3.24
CA ARG A 35 27.06 -22.88 4.13
C ARG A 35 28.19 -23.87 3.82
N PHE A 36 28.64 -23.93 2.58
CA PHE A 36 29.77 -24.77 2.16
C PHE A 36 31.13 -24.18 2.55
N SER A 37 31.29 -22.85 2.52
CA SER A 37 32.49 -22.20 3.05
C SER A 37 32.52 -22.33 4.58
N LEU A 38 33.34 -23.22 5.11
CA LEU A 38 33.61 -23.48 6.55
C LEU A 38 34.09 -22.27 7.37
N SER A 39 34.08 -21.05 6.81
CA SER A 39 34.47 -19.87 7.55
C SER A 39 33.36 -19.48 8.53
N PRO A 40 33.65 -19.32 9.83
CA PRO A 40 32.67 -18.80 10.77
C PRO A 40 32.14 -17.46 10.23
N PRO A 41 30.82 -17.21 10.31
CA PRO A 41 30.26 -15.95 9.84
C PRO A 41 30.98 -14.83 10.59
N ASP A 42 31.69 -13.98 9.83
CA ASP A 42 32.32 -12.81 10.36
C ASP A 42 31.25 -11.97 11.09
N VAL A 43 31.42 -11.81 12.40
CA VAL A 43 30.36 -11.37 13.34
C VAL A 43 29.89 -9.93 13.04
N GLY A 44 30.50 -9.24 12.06
CA GLY A 44 30.15 -7.89 11.62
C GLY A 44 29.50 -7.75 10.22
N THR A 45 29.33 -8.81 9.41
CA THR A 45 28.93 -8.65 7.98
C THR A 45 27.63 -9.36 7.59
N LYS A 46 26.61 -9.36 8.45
CA LYS A 46 25.24 -9.70 7.99
C LYS A 46 24.66 -8.53 7.21
N GLY A 47 24.99 -8.45 5.92
CA GLY A 47 24.22 -7.66 4.96
C GLY A 47 22.74 -8.06 4.99
N PRO A 48 21.82 -7.20 4.54
CA PRO A 48 20.38 -7.46 4.65
C PRO A 48 20.00 -8.76 3.92
N SER A 49 19.44 -9.73 4.66
CA SER A 49 18.92 -10.97 4.08
C SER A 49 17.64 -10.69 3.32
N SER A 50 17.58 -11.11 2.06
CA SER A 50 16.34 -11.05 1.27
C SER A 50 15.26 -11.95 1.89
N ALA A 51 13.98 -11.64 1.66
CA ALA A 51 12.87 -12.50 2.07
C ALA A 51 13.00 -13.93 1.53
N ILE A 52 13.59 -14.09 0.34
CA ILE A 52 13.88 -15.38 -0.28
C ILE A 52 14.96 -16.13 0.51
N SER A 53 16.05 -15.46 0.87
CA SER A 53 17.12 -16.04 1.66
C SER A 53 16.61 -16.51 3.02
N LEU A 54 15.77 -15.69 3.68
CA LEU A 54 15.13 -16.06 4.95
C LEU A 54 14.20 -17.27 4.81
N ALA A 55 13.44 -17.36 3.72
CA ALA A 55 12.58 -18.51 3.45
C ALA A 55 13.40 -19.80 3.23
N ILE A 56 14.54 -19.72 2.53
CA ILE A 56 15.46 -20.85 2.34
C ILE A 56 16.04 -21.30 3.69
N ASP A 57 16.50 -20.35 4.51
CA ASP A 57 17.06 -20.67 5.83
C ASP A 57 16.02 -21.33 6.75
N ALA A 58 14.79 -20.80 6.77
CA ALA A 58 13.69 -21.37 7.54
C ALA A 58 13.34 -22.80 7.06
N PHE A 59 13.32 -23.04 5.76
CA PHE A 59 13.06 -24.36 5.20
C PHE A 59 14.14 -25.38 5.60
N PHE A 60 15.41 -25.01 5.55
CA PHE A 60 16.50 -25.87 6.00
C PHE A 60 16.42 -26.19 7.49
N GLN A 61 16.07 -25.21 8.32
CA GLN A 61 15.86 -25.42 9.76
C GLN A 61 14.70 -26.38 10.03
N GLU A 62 13.56 -26.18 9.37
CA GLU A 62 12.36 -27.02 9.54
C GLU A 62 12.61 -28.47 9.11
N LYS A 63 13.32 -28.66 8.00
CA LYS A 63 13.65 -30.00 7.48
C LYS A 63 14.88 -30.64 8.14
N LYS A 64 15.51 -29.96 9.10
CA LYS A 64 16.76 -30.40 9.75
C LYS A 64 17.84 -30.79 8.74
N ILE A 65 17.96 -29.99 7.67
CA ILE A 65 18.97 -30.19 6.64
C ILE A 65 20.27 -29.55 7.15
N GLU A 66 21.11 -30.38 7.76
CA GLU A 66 22.40 -29.96 8.35
C GLU A 66 23.53 -30.02 7.31
N GLU A 67 23.53 -31.04 6.44
CA GLU A 67 24.51 -31.18 5.36
C GLU A 67 23.94 -30.70 4.02
N VAL A 68 24.48 -29.58 3.53
CA VAL A 68 24.21 -29.08 2.16
C VAL A 68 25.45 -29.38 1.31
N SER A 69 25.33 -30.34 0.39
CA SER A 69 26.39 -30.74 -0.56
C SER A 69 26.34 -29.92 -1.85
N GLU A 70 27.41 -29.95 -2.65
CA GLU A 70 27.41 -29.40 -4.02
C GLU A 70 26.35 -30.01 -4.94
N THR A 71 25.86 -31.21 -4.65
CA THR A 71 24.77 -31.87 -5.40
C THR A 71 23.38 -31.55 -4.86
N THR A 72 23.26 -30.83 -3.73
CA THR A 72 21.95 -30.48 -3.17
C THR A 72 21.20 -29.55 -4.12
N GLU A 73 20.06 -30.02 -4.61
CA GLU A 73 19.15 -29.27 -5.47
C GLU A 73 18.04 -28.59 -4.66
N LEU A 74 17.44 -27.56 -5.25
CA LEU A 74 16.31 -26.88 -4.67
C LEU A 74 15.06 -27.77 -4.79
N ASN A 75 14.42 -28.08 -3.65
CA ASN A 75 13.18 -28.85 -3.65
C ASN A 75 12.09 -28.10 -4.44
N GLU A 76 11.48 -28.79 -5.42
CA GLU A 76 10.53 -28.16 -6.35
C GLU A 76 9.22 -27.71 -5.68
N ASP A 77 8.72 -28.44 -4.69
CA ASP A 77 7.50 -28.06 -3.94
C ASP A 77 7.73 -26.81 -3.10
N PHE A 78 8.88 -26.74 -2.42
CA PHE A 78 9.32 -25.54 -1.71
C PHE A 78 9.46 -24.36 -2.68
N ALA A 79 10.13 -24.58 -3.80
CA ALA A 79 10.37 -23.55 -4.78
C ALA A 79 9.07 -23.03 -5.43
N ALA A 80 8.09 -23.92 -5.66
CA ALA A 80 6.75 -23.55 -6.11
C ALA A 80 6.01 -22.73 -5.03
N THR A 81 6.06 -23.16 -3.78
CA THR A 81 5.42 -22.47 -2.64
C THR A 81 5.99 -21.06 -2.48
N VAL A 82 7.31 -20.92 -2.39
CA VAL A 82 8.00 -19.63 -2.29
C VAL A 82 7.68 -18.75 -3.50
N SER A 83 7.64 -19.32 -4.70
CA SER A 83 7.28 -18.57 -5.91
C SER A 83 5.85 -18.00 -5.83
N HIS A 84 4.90 -18.77 -5.31
CA HIS A 84 3.52 -18.31 -5.10
C HIS A 84 3.43 -17.22 -4.03
N GLN A 85 4.14 -17.37 -2.90
CA GLN A 85 4.15 -16.37 -1.83
C GLN A 85 4.81 -15.05 -2.26
N ILE A 86 5.95 -15.10 -2.95
CA ILE A 86 6.61 -13.90 -3.48
C ILE A 86 5.69 -13.15 -4.45
N ARG A 87 5.00 -13.89 -5.34
CA ARG A 87 4.01 -13.28 -6.24
C ARG A 87 2.91 -12.56 -5.48
N LEU A 88 2.41 -13.17 -4.40
CA LEU A 88 1.40 -12.55 -3.53
C LEU A 88 1.96 -11.29 -2.86
N PHE A 89 3.18 -11.34 -2.32
CA PHE A 89 3.81 -10.19 -1.65
C PHE A 89 4.06 -9.02 -2.60
N LEU A 90 4.52 -9.28 -3.82
CA LEU A 90 4.70 -8.23 -4.84
C LEU A 90 3.38 -7.55 -5.19
N PHE A 91 2.31 -8.33 -5.36
CA PHE A 91 0.98 -7.80 -5.65
C PHE A 91 0.43 -7.02 -4.45
N ALA A 92 0.34 -7.67 -3.28
CA ALA A 92 -0.25 -7.10 -2.08
C ALA A 92 0.52 -5.87 -1.58
N GLY A 93 1.85 -5.91 -1.59
CA GLY A 93 2.68 -4.80 -1.11
C GLY A 93 2.71 -3.59 -2.06
N THR A 94 2.57 -3.81 -3.37
CA THR A 94 2.61 -2.71 -4.36
C THR A 94 1.25 -2.04 -4.51
N ASP A 95 0.19 -2.83 -4.70
CA ASP A 95 -1.14 -2.32 -5.05
C ASP A 95 -1.74 -1.47 -3.91
N THR A 96 -1.71 -1.98 -2.68
CA THR A 96 -2.31 -1.27 -1.53
C THR A 96 -1.52 -0.03 -1.14
N THR A 97 -0.18 -0.11 -1.16
CA THR A 97 0.69 0.99 -0.74
C THR A 97 0.66 2.14 -1.74
N SER A 98 0.73 1.84 -3.04
CA SER A 98 0.65 2.86 -4.09
C SER A 98 -0.71 3.57 -4.10
N SER A 99 -1.81 2.82 -3.94
CA SER A 99 -3.14 3.45 -3.81
C SER A 99 -3.25 4.31 -2.56
N THR A 100 -2.74 3.85 -1.42
CA THR A 100 -2.79 4.64 -0.18
C THR A 100 -2.02 5.95 -0.37
N LEU A 101 -0.81 5.89 -0.95
CA LEU A 101 -0.02 7.09 -1.24
C LEU A 101 -0.77 8.07 -2.16
N ALA A 102 -1.48 7.59 -3.18
CA ALA A 102 -2.29 8.46 -4.03
C ALA A 102 -3.35 9.23 -3.23
N PHE A 103 -4.05 8.55 -2.30
CA PHE A 103 -5.00 9.21 -1.40
C PHE A 103 -4.32 10.12 -0.36
N VAL A 104 -3.10 9.81 0.08
CA VAL A 104 -2.33 10.73 0.94
C VAL A 104 -2.12 12.04 0.18
N TYR A 105 -1.59 12.00 -1.05
CA TYR A 105 -1.37 13.23 -1.82
C TYR A 105 -2.66 13.97 -2.15
N HIS A 106 -3.76 13.26 -2.37
CA HIS A 106 -5.09 13.87 -2.53
C HIS A 106 -5.50 14.67 -1.30
N LEU A 107 -5.41 14.06 -0.12
CA LEU A 107 -5.75 14.73 1.14
C LEU A 107 -4.78 15.88 1.43
N LEU A 108 -3.48 15.70 1.22
CA LEU A 108 -2.51 16.79 1.37
C LEU A 108 -2.81 17.98 0.45
N ALA A 109 -3.22 17.75 -0.80
CA ALA A 109 -3.59 18.83 -1.72
C ALA A 109 -4.81 19.64 -1.26
N LYS A 110 -5.71 19.03 -0.48
CA LYS A 110 -6.90 19.67 0.10
C LYS A 110 -6.63 20.31 1.46
N HIS A 111 -5.49 20.03 2.08
CA HIS A 111 -5.16 20.41 3.46
C HIS A 111 -3.75 21.04 3.56
N PRO A 112 -3.55 22.27 3.07
CA PRO A 112 -2.25 22.96 3.10
C PRO A 112 -1.65 23.09 4.51
N GLU A 113 -2.49 23.22 5.54
CA GLU A 113 -2.11 23.27 6.94
C GLU A 113 -1.47 21.96 7.44
N VAL A 114 -1.90 20.82 6.89
CA VAL A 114 -1.29 19.52 7.17
C VAL A 114 0.04 19.40 6.45
N VAL A 115 0.14 19.89 5.21
CA VAL A 115 1.41 19.92 4.46
C VAL A 115 2.46 20.76 5.19
N PHE A 116 2.07 21.93 5.71
CA PHE A 116 2.95 22.80 6.48
C PHE A 116 3.53 22.07 7.71
N ARG A 117 2.67 21.47 8.55
CA ARG A 117 3.10 20.75 9.76
C ARG A 117 3.94 19.51 9.45
N LEU A 118 3.62 18.79 8.37
CA LEU A 118 4.39 17.64 7.92
C LEU A 118 5.80 18.07 7.47
N ARG A 119 5.93 19.19 6.74
CA ARG A 119 7.24 19.74 6.35
C ARG A 119 8.03 20.25 7.55
N GLU A 120 7.37 20.93 8.48
CA GLU A 120 7.99 21.40 9.73
C GLU A 120 8.56 20.23 10.54
N GLU A 121 7.80 19.14 10.72
CA GLU A 121 8.30 17.92 11.36
C GLU A 121 9.54 17.38 10.65
N HIS A 122 9.52 17.34 9.32
CA HIS A 122 10.66 16.82 8.55
C HIS A 122 11.88 17.73 8.65
N ASP A 123 11.70 19.06 8.68
CA ASP A 123 12.78 20.03 8.91
C ASP A 123 13.39 19.85 10.31
N GLN A 124 12.57 19.60 11.33
CA GLN A 124 13.03 19.36 12.69
C GLN A 124 13.83 18.06 12.82
N VAL A 125 13.39 16.97 12.17
CA VAL A 125 14.02 15.65 12.28
C VAL A 125 15.26 15.51 11.40
N PHE A 126 15.22 16.06 10.18
CA PHE A 126 16.27 15.85 9.16
C PHE A 126 17.07 17.11 8.81
N GLY A 127 16.74 18.25 9.39
CA GLY A 127 17.32 19.55 9.03
C GLY A 127 16.70 20.16 7.76
N PRO A 128 17.01 21.41 7.45
CA PRO A 128 16.35 22.22 6.41
C PRO A 128 16.74 21.87 4.96
N ASP A 129 17.73 21.00 4.74
CA ASP A 129 18.13 20.54 3.40
C ASP A 129 17.54 19.15 3.07
N PRO A 130 16.57 19.05 2.13
CA PRO A 130 15.99 17.78 1.70
C PRO A 130 17.00 16.83 1.04
N SER A 131 18.11 17.33 0.49
CA SER A 131 19.09 16.52 -0.24
C SER A 131 19.85 15.55 0.69
N SER A 132 19.99 15.91 1.96
CA SER A 132 20.70 15.15 2.99
C SER A 132 19.90 13.95 3.53
N VAL A 133 18.58 13.95 3.36
CA VAL A 133 17.63 13.02 4.01
C VAL A 133 17.96 11.55 3.71
N SER A 134 18.28 11.23 2.45
CA SER A 134 18.61 9.85 2.05
C SER A 134 19.85 9.31 2.77
N SER A 135 20.90 10.14 2.90
CA SER A 135 22.13 9.79 3.60
C SER A 135 21.88 9.64 5.09
N LEU A 136 21.09 10.53 5.70
CA LEU A 136 20.73 10.48 7.11
C LEU A 136 19.91 9.23 7.44
N LEU A 137 18.92 8.86 6.62
CA LEU A 137 18.11 7.66 6.83
C LEU A 137 18.94 6.38 6.71
N LYS A 138 19.93 6.34 5.81
CA LYS A 138 20.86 5.20 5.72
C LYS A 138 21.78 5.10 6.93
N ALA A 139 22.29 6.23 7.42
CA ALA A 139 23.18 6.27 8.58
C ALA A 139 22.44 6.01 9.90
N LYS A 140 21.20 6.52 10.04
CA LYS A 140 20.38 6.39 11.24
C LYS A 140 18.91 6.11 10.89
N PRO A 141 18.57 4.85 10.51
CA PRO A 141 17.21 4.48 10.10
C PRO A 141 16.13 4.76 11.16
N THR A 142 16.51 4.77 12.45
CA THR A 142 15.59 5.03 13.57
C THR A 142 15.02 6.44 13.60
N LEU A 143 15.60 7.41 12.87
CA LEU A 143 15.04 8.76 12.73
C LEU A 143 13.59 8.75 12.22
N ILE A 144 13.23 7.76 11.38
CA ILE A 144 11.85 7.62 10.88
C ILE A 144 10.80 7.45 11.99
N ASN A 145 11.21 7.02 13.18
CA ASN A 145 10.31 6.85 14.32
C ASN A 145 9.96 8.17 15.00
N GLN A 146 10.69 9.25 14.69
CA GLN A 146 10.40 10.60 15.19
C GLN A 146 9.34 11.32 14.34
N CYS A 147 9.04 10.82 13.14
CA CYS A 147 8.03 11.40 12.24
C CYS A 147 6.60 10.97 12.62
N LEU A 148 6.15 11.35 13.82
CA LEU A 148 4.87 10.95 14.41
C LEU A 148 3.67 11.58 13.69
N TYR A 149 3.77 12.84 13.29
CA TYR A 149 2.74 13.54 12.53
C TYR A 149 2.63 12.97 11.10
N THR A 150 3.74 12.63 10.45
CA THR A 150 3.72 11.90 9.17
C THR A 150 3.02 10.55 9.31
N LEU A 151 3.29 9.80 10.39
CA LEU A 151 2.58 8.56 10.68
C LEU A 151 1.09 8.80 10.90
N ALA A 152 0.73 9.87 11.61
CA ALA A 152 -0.65 10.27 11.86
C ALA A 152 -1.41 10.57 10.56
N VAL A 153 -0.79 11.29 9.62
CA VAL A 153 -1.32 11.56 8.27
C VAL A 153 -1.61 10.25 7.52
N ILE A 154 -0.68 9.29 7.55
CA ILE A 154 -0.86 7.98 6.89
C ILE A 154 -2.01 7.21 7.54
N LYS A 155 -2.05 7.16 8.88
CA LYS A 155 -3.11 6.43 9.62
C LYS A 155 -4.49 7.03 9.38
N GLU A 156 -4.59 8.36 9.35
CA GLU A 156 -5.85 9.03 9.06
C GLU A 156 -6.28 8.83 7.60
N THR A 157 -5.32 8.80 6.66
CA THR A 157 -5.61 8.45 5.27
C THR A 157 -6.16 7.04 5.15
N LEU A 158 -5.53 6.06 5.80
CA LEU A 158 -5.99 4.67 5.83
C LEU A 158 -7.35 4.49 6.51
N ARG A 159 -7.71 5.37 7.45
CA ARG A 159 -9.06 5.41 8.05
C ARG A 159 -10.09 5.89 7.04
N ILE A 160 -9.81 6.96 6.31
CA ILE A 160 -10.76 7.53 5.34
C ILE A 160 -10.88 6.64 4.10
N TYR A 161 -9.75 6.15 3.59
CA TYR A 161 -9.61 5.38 2.36
C TYR A 161 -8.90 4.05 2.63
N PRO A 162 -9.54 3.09 3.32
CA PRO A 162 -8.93 1.78 3.57
C PRO A 162 -8.75 1.03 2.23
N PRO A 163 -7.54 0.53 1.91
CA PRO A 163 -7.23 -0.01 0.58
C PRO A 163 -7.90 -1.35 0.28
N ALA A 164 -8.45 -2.01 1.30
CA ALA A 164 -9.08 -3.33 1.19
C ALA A 164 -10.22 -3.49 2.21
N THR A 165 -11.16 -4.37 1.90
CA THR A 165 -12.18 -4.92 2.80
C THR A 165 -11.93 -6.41 2.96
N ASN A 166 -12.14 -6.95 4.16
CA ASN A 166 -11.85 -8.34 4.45
C ASN A 166 -13.12 -9.20 4.48
N LEU A 167 -12.98 -10.41 3.96
CA LEU A 167 -13.97 -11.47 4.01
C LEU A 167 -13.44 -12.62 4.86
N ARG A 168 -14.31 -13.21 5.67
CA ARG A 168 -14.04 -14.36 6.53
C ARG A 168 -15.09 -15.42 6.29
N GLN A 169 -14.67 -16.68 6.21
CA GLN A 169 -15.61 -17.80 6.22
C GLN A 169 -16.06 -18.02 7.66
N GLY A 170 -17.37 -18.04 7.90
CA GLY A 170 -17.91 -18.42 9.19
C GLY A 170 -17.66 -19.90 9.48
N ILE A 171 -17.61 -20.24 10.76
CA ILE A 171 -17.28 -21.58 11.24
C ILE A 171 -18.41 -22.09 12.15
N THR A 172 -18.59 -23.40 12.16
CA THR A 172 -19.58 -24.10 13.00
C THR A 172 -19.41 -23.70 14.47
N GLY A 173 -20.52 -23.45 15.15
CA GLY A 173 -20.54 -23.10 16.57
C GLY A 173 -20.17 -21.64 16.90
N VAL A 174 -19.82 -20.80 15.90
CA VAL A 174 -19.59 -19.37 16.12
C VAL A 174 -20.80 -18.55 15.69
N SER A 175 -21.25 -17.66 16.58
CA SER A 175 -22.31 -16.70 16.31
C SER A 175 -21.87 -15.27 16.61
N LEU A 176 -22.41 -14.30 15.88
CA LEU A 176 -22.17 -12.88 16.08
C LEU A 176 -23.39 -12.21 16.72
N PRO A 177 -23.20 -11.28 17.67
CA PRO A 177 -24.32 -10.53 18.22
C PRO A 177 -24.84 -9.50 17.21
N ALA A 178 -26.14 -9.53 16.95
CA ALA A 178 -26.86 -8.45 16.28
C ALA A 178 -27.18 -7.31 17.27
N LEU A 179 -27.54 -6.15 16.74
CA LEU A 179 -27.86 -4.96 17.56
C LEU A 179 -29.08 -5.17 18.46
N ASN A 180 -29.99 -6.08 18.11
CA ASN A 180 -31.16 -6.44 18.92
C ASN A 180 -30.87 -7.55 19.95
N GLY A 181 -29.60 -7.96 20.12
CA GLY A 181 -29.19 -9.01 21.05
C GLY A 181 -29.34 -10.44 20.50
N GLN A 182 -29.88 -10.63 19.30
CA GLN A 182 -29.95 -11.94 18.68
C GLN A 182 -28.56 -12.44 18.28
N LEU A 183 -28.29 -13.72 18.49
CA LEU A 183 -27.09 -14.37 17.97
C LEU A 183 -27.33 -14.85 16.54
N LEU A 184 -26.46 -14.40 15.63
CA LEU A 184 -26.47 -14.78 14.22
C LEU A 184 -25.42 -15.87 13.99
N PRO A 185 -25.82 -17.13 13.72
CA PRO A 185 -24.89 -18.19 13.36
C PRO A 185 -24.07 -17.79 12.13
N THR A 186 -22.76 -18.06 12.16
CA THR A 186 -21.87 -17.74 11.04
C THR A 186 -21.67 -18.90 10.08
N GLU A 187 -22.05 -20.11 10.48
CA GLU A 187 -21.85 -21.33 9.70
C GLU A 187 -22.49 -21.22 8.31
N GLY A 188 -21.72 -21.59 7.28
CA GLY A 188 -22.17 -21.51 5.88
C GLY A 188 -22.20 -20.09 5.29
N LEU A 189 -21.86 -19.06 6.07
CA LEU A 189 -21.88 -17.66 5.63
C LEU A 189 -20.48 -17.08 5.44
N PHE A 190 -20.37 -16.14 4.49
CA PHE A 190 -19.24 -15.23 4.43
C PHE A 190 -19.53 -13.97 5.25
N ILE A 191 -18.63 -13.65 6.18
CA ILE A 191 -18.70 -12.46 7.02
C ILE A 191 -17.77 -11.40 6.42
N ILE A 192 -18.35 -10.26 6.04
CA ILE A 192 -17.62 -9.13 5.48
C ILE A 192 -17.40 -8.08 6.56
N ILE A 193 -16.14 -7.73 6.81
CA ILE A 193 -15.76 -6.65 7.72
C ILE A 193 -15.59 -5.39 6.89
N ASN A 194 -16.66 -4.60 6.78
CA ASN A 194 -16.64 -3.38 5.98
C ASN A 194 -15.86 -2.26 6.70
N HIS A 195 -14.57 -2.15 6.37
CA HIS A 195 -13.67 -1.16 6.98
C HIS A 195 -14.16 0.28 6.76
N GLN A 196 -14.56 0.61 5.53
CA GLN A 196 -15.01 1.96 5.18
C GLN A 196 -16.25 2.37 6.00
N ALA A 197 -17.22 1.46 6.16
CA ALA A 197 -18.40 1.70 6.97
C ALA A 197 -18.05 1.90 8.45
N ILE A 198 -17.17 1.07 9.02
CA ILE A 198 -16.72 1.21 10.42
C ILE A 198 -16.01 2.55 10.60
N HIS A 199 -15.09 2.90 9.69
CA HIS A 199 -14.21 4.06 9.80
C HIS A 199 -14.92 5.39 9.60
N GLN A 200 -16.01 5.42 8.83
CA GLN A 200 -16.78 6.62 8.53
C GLN A 200 -18.09 6.70 9.33
N ASN A 201 -18.34 5.77 10.24
CA ASN A 201 -19.56 5.77 11.07
C ASN A 201 -19.46 6.83 12.18
N PRO A 202 -20.33 7.87 12.21
CA PRO A 202 -20.30 8.90 13.24
C PRO A 202 -20.71 8.40 14.64
N ARG A 203 -21.31 7.21 14.75
CA ARG A 203 -21.57 6.54 16.03
C ARG A 203 -20.31 5.95 16.65
N VAL A 204 -19.27 5.73 15.84
CA VAL A 204 -17.99 5.15 16.25
C VAL A 204 -16.93 6.24 16.31
N TRP A 205 -16.78 7.04 15.26
CA TRP A 205 -15.76 8.07 15.15
C TRP A 205 -16.33 9.47 15.32
N LYS A 206 -15.79 10.25 16.27
CA LYS A 206 -16.07 11.69 16.35
C LYS A 206 -15.50 12.41 15.13
N ARG A 207 -16.31 13.28 14.51
CA ARG A 207 -15.97 14.01 13.29
C ARG A 207 -15.49 13.06 12.17
N ALA A 208 -16.23 11.97 11.96
CA ALA A 208 -15.82 10.83 11.13
C ALA A 208 -15.45 11.18 9.67
N ASN A 209 -16.07 12.20 9.08
CA ASN A 209 -15.83 12.59 7.69
C ASN A 209 -14.68 13.59 7.51
N GLU A 210 -14.09 14.07 8.61
CA GLU A 210 -13.00 15.05 8.56
C GLU A 210 -11.64 14.35 8.55
N PHE A 211 -10.69 14.94 7.83
CA PHE A 211 -9.30 14.51 7.82
C PHE A 211 -8.55 15.20 8.97
N LEU A 212 -8.37 14.46 10.08
CA LEU A 212 -7.77 14.97 11.31
C LEU A 212 -6.62 14.06 11.77
N PRO A 213 -5.39 14.27 11.27
CA PRO A 213 -4.20 13.55 11.77
C PRO A 213 -4.03 13.68 13.29
N GLU A 214 -4.46 14.78 13.90
CA GLU A 214 -4.32 15.09 15.33
C GLU A 214 -4.91 14.02 16.22
N ARG A 215 -5.93 13.29 15.74
CA ARG A 215 -6.55 12.21 16.52
C ARG A 215 -5.54 11.15 16.96
N TRP A 216 -4.45 10.98 16.20
CA TRP A 216 -3.42 9.99 16.49
C TRP A 216 -2.37 10.49 17.49
N LEU A 217 -2.48 11.74 17.93
CA LEU A 217 -1.51 12.44 18.78
C LEU A 217 -2.12 12.93 20.11
N VAL A 218 -3.44 12.86 20.25
CA VAL A 218 -4.13 13.16 21.51
C VAL A 218 -3.99 12.01 22.52
N SER A 219 -4.16 12.32 23.81
CA SER A 219 -4.19 11.33 24.89
C SER A 219 -5.42 10.41 24.82
N SER A 220 -5.36 9.26 25.50
CA SER A 220 -6.40 8.22 25.44
C SER A 220 -7.77 8.64 26.00
N ASP A 221 -7.81 9.68 26.83
CA ASP A 221 -9.00 10.28 27.43
C ASP A 221 -9.65 11.36 26.56
N HIS A 222 -8.95 11.81 25.51
CA HIS A 222 -9.46 12.82 24.59
C HIS A 222 -10.58 12.25 23.69
N GLU A 223 -11.64 13.03 23.42
CA GLU A 223 -12.80 12.55 22.66
C GLU A 223 -12.51 12.12 21.21
N LEU A 224 -11.44 12.69 20.61
CA LEU A 224 -10.99 12.33 19.27
C LEU A 224 -10.16 11.04 19.23
N TYR A 225 -9.72 10.52 20.38
CA TYR A 225 -8.85 9.35 20.44
C TYR A 225 -9.49 8.16 19.70
N PRO A 226 -8.73 7.40 18.89
CA PRO A 226 -9.25 6.28 18.13
C PRO A 226 -9.97 5.27 19.03
N PRO A 227 -11.25 4.94 18.75
CA PRO A 227 -11.97 3.95 19.53
C PRO A 227 -11.28 2.58 19.44
N ALA A 228 -11.24 1.87 20.56
CA ALA A 228 -10.61 0.55 20.65
C ALA A 228 -11.21 -0.42 19.62
N GLY A 229 -10.35 -1.07 18.83
CA GLY A 229 -10.76 -2.06 17.83
C GLY A 229 -11.47 -1.50 16.58
N ALA A 230 -11.69 -0.18 16.49
CA ALA A 230 -12.36 0.45 15.35
C ALA A 230 -11.39 0.74 14.19
N TYR A 231 -10.12 1.02 14.47
CA TYR A 231 -9.10 1.16 13.43
C TYR A 231 -8.73 -0.22 12.86
N ARG A 232 -9.09 -0.46 11.60
CA ARG A 232 -9.07 -1.78 10.94
C ARG A 232 -8.42 -1.85 9.56
N PRO A 233 -7.60 -0.89 9.06
CA PRO A 233 -7.06 -1.02 7.70
C PRO A 233 -6.08 -2.19 7.53
N PHE A 234 -5.55 -2.72 8.62
CA PHE A 234 -4.69 -3.90 8.67
C PHE A 234 -5.37 -5.11 9.35
N ASP A 235 -6.65 -4.98 9.72
CA ASP A 235 -7.39 -5.92 10.57
C ASP A 235 -6.72 -6.21 11.93
N ILE A 236 -7.28 -7.13 12.71
CA ILE A 236 -6.70 -7.60 13.99
C ILE A 236 -6.75 -9.14 14.09
N GLY A 237 -5.95 -9.71 14.99
CA GLY A 237 -5.92 -11.15 15.27
C GLY A 237 -4.97 -11.93 14.36
N SER A 238 -5.16 -13.26 14.29
CA SER A 238 -4.25 -14.20 13.60
C SER A 238 -4.14 -13.99 12.07
N ARG A 239 -5.07 -13.23 11.49
CA ARG A 239 -5.10 -12.87 10.06
C ARG A 239 -4.90 -11.37 9.84
N ALA A 240 -4.37 -10.65 10.83
CA ALA A 240 -3.93 -9.28 10.65
C ALA A 240 -2.82 -9.19 9.58
N CYS A 241 -2.71 -8.04 8.93
CA CYS A 241 -1.76 -7.81 7.85
C CYS A 241 -0.31 -7.95 8.34
N ILE A 242 0.37 -8.99 7.87
CA ILE A 242 1.81 -9.20 8.16
C ILE A 242 2.70 -8.10 7.58
N GLY A 243 2.21 -7.37 6.56
CA GLY A 243 2.92 -6.28 5.89
C GLY A 243 2.73 -4.91 6.54
N GLN A 244 1.96 -4.80 7.64
CA GLN A 244 1.64 -3.53 8.27
C GLN A 244 2.89 -2.69 8.58
N THR A 245 3.86 -3.26 9.28
CA THR A 245 5.08 -2.54 9.66
C THR A 245 5.85 -2.04 8.44
N LEU A 246 6.04 -2.90 7.42
CA LEU A 246 6.74 -2.54 6.20
C LEU A 246 6.01 -1.41 5.45
N SER A 247 4.69 -1.54 5.25
CA SER A 247 3.88 -0.53 4.55
C SER A 247 3.93 0.84 5.22
N LEU A 248 3.85 0.89 6.56
CA LEU A 248 3.92 2.14 7.30
C LEU A 248 5.31 2.77 7.22
N ILE A 249 6.38 1.97 7.15
CA ILE A 249 7.75 2.46 6.93
C ILE A 249 7.89 3.00 5.50
N GLU A 250 7.49 2.22 4.49
CA GLU A 250 7.59 2.60 3.07
C GLU A 250 6.84 3.90 2.79
N MET A 251 5.60 4.04 3.27
CA MET A 251 4.82 5.26 3.09
C MET A 251 5.45 6.46 3.80
N ARG A 252 5.99 6.27 5.02
CA ARG A 252 6.70 7.34 5.73
C ARG A 252 7.93 7.78 4.94
N ILE A 253 8.76 6.86 4.48
CA ILE A 253 9.94 7.17 3.65
C ILE A 253 9.52 7.91 2.38
N ALA A 254 8.48 7.43 1.69
CA ALA A 254 7.98 8.07 0.49
C ALA A 254 7.63 9.55 0.74
N LEU A 255 6.84 9.85 1.79
CA LEU A 255 6.45 11.22 2.13
C LEU A 255 7.63 12.08 2.58
N ILE A 256 8.53 11.53 3.39
CA ILE A 256 9.76 12.20 3.84
C ILE A 256 10.62 12.64 2.63
N MET A 257 10.72 11.78 1.62
CA MET A 257 11.53 12.03 0.43
C MET A 257 10.87 12.98 -0.58
N THR A 258 9.54 13.15 -0.56
CA THR A 258 8.82 13.87 -1.61
C THR A 258 8.14 15.15 -1.14
N CYS A 259 7.61 15.20 0.07
CA CYS A 259 6.76 16.32 0.50
C CYS A 259 7.52 17.65 0.60
N ARG A 260 8.84 17.61 0.82
CA ARG A 260 9.71 18.80 0.85
C ARG A 260 10.32 19.18 -0.50
N THR A 261 10.10 18.37 -1.53
CA THR A 261 10.64 18.59 -2.88
C THR A 261 9.55 18.91 -3.87
N PHE A 262 8.36 18.34 -3.70
CA PHE A 262 7.26 18.42 -4.65
C PHE A 262 6.00 19.00 -4.03
N ASP A 263 5.25 19.72 -4.85
CA ASP A 263 3.84 20.01 -4.65
C ASP A 263 3.03 19.17 -5.65
N SER A 264 1.92 18.58 -5.19
CA SER A 264 1.05 17.73 -6.01
C SER A 264 -0.39 18.21 -5.90
N LYS A 265 -1.04 18.41 -7.05
CA LYS A 265 -2.43 18.87 -7.11
C LYS A 265 -3.25 17.98 -8.04
N PRO A 266 -4.51 17.65 -7.67
CA PRO A 266 -5.40 16.93 -8.57
C PRO A 266 -5.62 17.73 -9.86
N ALA A 267 -5.68 17.03 -10.98
CA ALA A 267 -5.79 17.61 -12.32
C ALA A 267 -6.94 16.95 -13.11
N TYR A 268 -8.05 16.63 -12.43
CA TYR A 268 -9.21 15.97 -13.03
C TYR A 268 -9.79 16.78 -14.21
N ASP A 269 -9.93 18.10 -14.09
CA ASP A 269 -10.44 18.94 -15.20
C ASP A 269 -9.59 18.86 -16.47
N GLU A 270 -8.28 18.71 -16.31
CA GLU A 270 -7.36 18.57 -17.45
C GLU A 270 -7.42 17.14 -18.02
N TRP A 271 -7.44 16.15 -17.14
CA TRP A 271 -7.65 14.75 -17.52
C TRP A 271 -8.93 14.55 -18.33
N ASP A 272 -10.00 15.18 -17.87
CA ASP A 272 -11.32 15.14 -18.47
C ASP A 272 -11.32 15.80 -19.86
N ARG A 273 -10.62 16.93 -20.03
CA ARG A 273 -10.40 17.55 -21.34
C ARG A 273 -9.59 16.65 -22.28
N ILE A 274 -8.57 15.95 -21.78
CA ILE A 274 -7.76 15.01 -22.58
C ILE A 274 -8.62 13.82 -23.03
N ARG A 275 -9.43 13.26 -22.12
CA ARG A 275 -10.36 12.17 -22.44
C ARG A 275 -11.39 12.60 -23.47
N ALA A 276 -11.97 13.80 -23.32
CA ALA A 276 -12.94 14.34 -24.28
C ALA A 276 -12.33 14.54 -25.67
N ARG A 277 -11.07 15.01 -25.77
CA ARG A 277 -10.36 15.14 -27.05
C ARG A 277 -10.15 13.79 -27.73
N ASN A 278 -9.83 12.77 -26.95
CA ASN A 278 -9.55 11.42 -27.45
C ASN A 278 -10.80 10.52 -27.51
N ALA A 279 -11.99 11.07 -27.20
CA ALA A 279 -13.24 10.33 -27.17
C ALA A 279 -13.65 9.91 -28.59
N GLY A 280 -13.88 8.61 -28.78
CA GLY A 280 -14.45 8.08 -30.00
C GLY A 280 -15.91 8.53 -30.19
N TRP A 281 -16.43 8.32 -31.40
CA TRP A 281 -17.81 8.62 -31.78
C TRP A 281 -18.84 8.17 -30.72
N TRP A 282 -18.72 6.93 -30.22
CA TRP A 282 -19.67 6.36 -29.26
C TRP A 282 -19.63 7.08 -27.90
N THR A 283 -18.44 7.41 -27.40
CA THR A 283 -18.27 8.09 -26.11
C THR A 283 -18.82 9.52 -26.14
N LYS A 284 -18.81 10.18 -27.30
CA LYS A 284 -19.43 11.51 -27.47
C LYS A 284 -20.95 11.43 -27.45
N ILE A 285 -21.52 10.39 -28.07
CA ILE A 285 -22.97 10.12 -28.04
C ILE A 285 -23.42 9.80 -26.61
N ASP A 286 -22.70 8.96 -25.89
CA ASP A 286 -23.00 8.65 -24.47
C ASP A 286 -22.99 9.91 -23.60
N GLY A 287 -22.02 10.81 -23.82
CA GLY A 287 -21.95 12.10 -23.14
C GLY A 287 -23.12 13.02 -23.47
N MET A 288 -23.53 13.11 -24.74
CA MET A 288 -24.67 13.90 -25.19
C MET A 288 -26.01 13.39 -24.65
N LEU A 289 -26.13 12.07 -24.48
CA LEU A 289 -27.32 11.40 -23.92
C LEU A 289 -27.33 11.35 -22.38
N GLY A 290 -26.34 11.95 -21.71
CA GLY A 290 -26.27 11.98 -20.25
C GLY A 290 -25.85 10.65 -19.59
N PHE A 291 -25.37 9.68 -20.36
CA PHE A 291 -24.81 8.42 -19.83
C PHE A 291 -23.33 8.55 -19.42
N GLY A 292 -22.68 9.67 -19.76
CA GLY A 292 -21.28 9.96 -19.47
C GLY A 292 -21.02 10.86 -18.25
N VAL A 293 -22.00 11.03 -17.35
CA VAL A 293 -21.88 11.98 -16.22
C VAL A 293 -20.68 11.64 -15.35
N MET A 294 -19.88 12.66 -15.08
CA MET A 294 -18.76 12.58 -14.16
C MET A 294 -19.27 12.33 -12.76
N ASN A 295 -18.95 11.15 -12.24
CA ASN A 295 -19.34 10.81 -10.89
C ASN A 295 -18.46 11.55 -9.90
N GLU A 296 -19.11 12.22 -8.95
CA GLU A 296 -18.51 12.61 -7.68
C GLU A 296 -19.16 11.76 -6.60
N VAL A 297 -18.36 11.33 -5.61
CA VAL A 297 -18.89 10.66 -4.43
C VAL A 297 -18.63 11.57 -3.26
N ARG A 298 -19.71 12.06 -2.63
CA ARG A 298 -19.65 13.04 -1.53
C ARG A 298 -18.90 14.33 -1.90
N GLY A 299 -19.11 14.82 -3.12
CA GLY A 299 -18.49 16.05 -3.61
C GLY A 299 -16.99 15.94 -3.89
N ASP A 300 -16.47 14.72 -4.06
CA ASP A 300 -15.07 14.48 -4.41
C ASP A 300 -14.96 13.66 -5.70
N ARG A 301 -14.09 14.12 -6.60
CA ARG A 301 -13.75 13.39 -7.84
C ARG A 301 -12.82 12.23 -7.57
N ALA A 302 -11.96 12.29 -6.55
CA ALA A 302 -11.06 11.19 -6.18
C ALA A 302 -11.74 10.23 -5.18
N TYR A 303 -12.73 9.47 -5.66
CA TYR A 303 -13.41 8.45 -4.87
C TYR A 303 -12.82 7.05 -5.10
N GLN A 304 -13.01 6.14 -4.13
CA GLN A 304 -12.52 4.76 -4.24
C GLN A 304 -13.29 3.99 -5.32
N THR A 305 -12.53 3.30 -6.17
CA THR A 305 -13.01 2.38 -7.20
C THR A 305 -12.35 1.02 -7.01
N GLU A 306 -13.09 -0.06 -7.20
CA GLU A 306 -12.53 -1.41 -7.05
C GLU A 306 -11.76 -1.82 -8.31
N LYS A 307 -10.44 -1.95 -8.16
CA LYS A 307 -9.51 -2.47 -9.17
C LYS A 307 -8.48 -3.36 -8.46
N ALA A 308 -8.89 -4.58 -8.13
CA ALA A 308 -8.19 -5.50 -7.24
C ALA A 308 -8.18 -5.01 -5.78
N GLY A 309 -7.38 -4.00 -5.43
CA GLY A 309 -7.60 -3.15 -4.26
C GLY A 309 -8.58 -2.01 -4.54
N THR A 310 -8.81 -1.12 -3.58
CA THR A 310 -9.50 0.14 -3.86
C THR A 310 -8.49 1.17 -4.36
N HIS A 311 -8.78 1.85 -5.47
CA HIS A 311 -7.94 2.88 -6.08
C HIS A 311 -8.73 4.17 -6.28
N PRO A 312 -8.09 5.35 -6.29
CA PRO A 312 -8.78 6.56 -6.71
C PRO A 312 -9.29 6.42 -8.14
N SER A 313 -10.48 6.98 -8.38
CA SER A 313 -11.08 7.11 -9.71
C SER A 313 -10.04 7.65 -10.72
N ASP A 314 -10.08 7.10 -11.94
CA ASP A 314 -9.15 7.45 -13.02
C ASP A 314 -7.64 7.31 -12.69
N GLY A 315 -7.28 6.69 -11.56
CA GLY A 315 -5.89 6.54 -11.12
C GLY A 315 -5.26 7.84 -10.62
N TYR A 316 -6.07 8.77 -10.08
CA TYR A 316 -5.66 10.06 -9.51
C TYR A 316 -4.78 10.90 -10.46
N PRO A 317 -5.34 11.41 -11.57
CA PRO A 317 -4.63 12.37 -12.41
C PRO A 317 -4.21 13.60 -11.59
N CYS A 318 -2.92 13.89 -11.58
CA CYS A 318 -2.36 15.01 -10.84
C CYS A 318 -1.24 15.71 -11.62
N ARG A 319 -0.99 16.97 -11.24
CA ARG A 319 0.20 17.73 -11.62
C ARG A 319 1.17 17.75 -10.46
N VAL A 320 2.44 17.50 -10.75
CA VAL A 320 3.53 17.56 -9.79
C VAL A 320 4.49 18.67 -10.20
N SER A 321 4.86 19.54 -9.27
CA SER A 321 5.81 20.64 -9.47
C SER A 321 6.89 20.64 -8.40
N LEU A 322 8.09 21.08 -8.74
CA LEU A 322 9.18 21.29 -7.79
C LEU A 322 8.93 22.54 -6.94
N LEU A 323 9.13 22.41 -5.63
CA LEU A 323 9.09 23.56 -4.71
C LEU A 323 10.30 24.47 -4.96
N GLY A 324 10.10 25.80 -4.95
CA GLY A 324 11.16 26.78 -5.11
C GLY A 324 11.57 27.11 -6.55
N CYS A 325 11.01 26.44 -7.57
CA CYS A 325 11.17 26.85 -8.96
C CYS A 325 9.99 27.76 -9.34
N GLY A 326 10.20 29.08 -9.31
CA GLY A 326 9.24 30.05 -9.85
C GLY A 326 8.80 29.61 -11.24
N LEU A 327 7.49 29.72 -11.51
CA LEU A 327 6.82 29.32 -12.75
C LEU A 327 7.59 29.78 -14.00
N SER A 328 8.51 28.94 -14.48
CA SER A 328 9.14 29.08 -15.79
C SER A 328 8.86 27.82 -16.59
N GLY A 329 7.73 27.86 -17.29
CA GLY A 329 7.57 27.34 -18.65
C GLY A 329 7.87 25.86 -18.95
N LYS A 330 8.16 24.99 -17.99
CA LYS A 330 8.38 23.55 -18.28
C LYS A 330 7.05 22.81 -18.24
N LYS A 331 6.61 22.32 -19.40
CA LYS A 331 5.49 21.39 -19.55
C LYS A 331 5.87 20.07 -18.87
N TYR A 332 5.13 19.67 -17.84
CA TYR A 332 5.25 18.35 -17.22
C TYR A 332 4.11 17.45 -17.69
N HIS A 333 4.43 16.18 -17.95
CA HIS A 333 3.47 15.18 -18.45
C HIS A 333 2.47 14.77 -17.37
N ILE A 334 1.18 14.77 -17.71
CA ILE A 334 0.15 14.09 -16.92
C ILE A 334 0.31 12.60 -17.16
N GLN A 335 0.56 11.83 -16.11
CA GLN A 335 0.49 10.38 -16.13
C GLN A 335 -0.54 9.92 -15.09
N SER A 336 -1.45 9.04 -15.49
CA SER A 336 -2.27 8.29 -14.51
C SER A 336 -1.35 7.35 -13.73
N ALA A 337 -1.53 7.21 -12.42
CA ALA A 337 -0.73 6.28 -11.60
C ALA A 337 -0.88 4.81 -12.06
N SER A 338 -1.95 4.47 -12.79
CA SER A 338 -2.19 3.15 -13.36
C SER A 338 -1.46 2.91 -14.69
N GLY A 339 -0.13 3.09 -14.71
CA GLY A 339 0.73 2.80 -15.85
C GLY A 339 0.82 1.32 -16.22
N ILE A 340 -0.31 0.67 -16.48
CA ILE A 340 -0.40 -0.61 -17.18
C ILE A 340 -1.05 -0.27 -18.52
N LYS A 341 -0.22 -0.11 -19.56
CA LYS A 341 -0.70 -0.16 -20.95
C LYS A 341 -1.45 -1.48 -21.11
N ARG A 342 -2.72 -1.39 -21.52
CA ARG A 342 -3.51 -2.56 -21.93
C ARG A 342 -2.85 -3.31 -23.06
#